data_AF-A0A661XKS4-F1
#
_entry.id   AF-A0A661XKS4-F1
#
_cell.length_a   1.000
_cell.length_b   1.000
_cell.length_c   1.000
_cell.angle_alpha   90.00
_cell.angle_beta   90.00
_cell.angle_gamma   90.00
#
_symmetry.space_group_name_H-M   'P 1'
#
loop_
_entity.id
_entity.type
_entity.pdbx_description
1 polymer ?
#
loop_
_entity_poly.entity_id
_entity_poly.type
_entity_poly.pdbx_seq_one_letter_code
_entity_poly.pdbx_strand_id
1 'polypeptide(L)' 'MVHKYGYVILAEFNLSSADKCSGLPVRRYSTDLLQEKLGSEFEQVTSFDYDYRMPSGDIRPYVYSLFQRVGN' A
#
# COMPACT_ATOMS: atom_id res chain seq x y z
N MET A 1 -12.56 -6.77 -10.38
CA MET A 1 -11.25 -7.05 -11.02
C MET A 1 -10.78 -5.80 -11.73
N VAL A 2 -9.47 -5.52 -11.74
CA VAL A 2 -8.89 -4.39 -12.49
C VAL A 2 -8.85 -4.75 -13.98
N HIS A 3 -9.31 -3.87 -14.86
CA HIS A 3 -9.26 -4.11 -16.31
C HIS A 3 -7.80 -4.13 -16.82
N LYS A 4 -7.55 -4.76 -17.98
CA LYS A 4 -6.24 -4.67 -18.65
C LYS A 4 -5.87 -3.19 -18.87
N TYR A 5 -4.61 -2.85 -18.62
CA TYR A 5 -4.09 -1.46 -18.61
C TYR A 5 -4.71 -0.54 -17.56
N GLY A 6 -5.58 -1.07 -16.69
CA GLY A 6 -6.16 -0.34 -15.56
C GLY A 6 -5.17 -0.17 -14.42
N TYR A 7 -5.47 0.76 -13.53
CA TYR A 7 -4.61 1.13 -12.41
C TYR A 7 -5.23 0.74 -11.08
N VAL A 8 -4.37 0.45 -10.09
CA VAL A 8 -4.75 0.26 -8.70
C VAL A 8 -3.79 1.05 -7.81
N ILE A 9 -4.36 1.81 -6.87
CA ILE A 9 -3.61 2.48 -5.81
C ILE A 9 -3.90 1.72 -4.52
N LEU A 10 -2.83 1.35 -3.82
CA LEU A 10 -2.89 0.75 -2.48
C LEU A 10 -2.26 1.73 -1.49
N ALA A 11 -2.96 1.96 -0.38
CA ALA A 11 -2.54 2.85 0.71
C ALA A 11 -2.57 2.04 2.01
N GLU A 12 -1.45 1.38 2.30
CA GLU A 12 -1.36 0.40 3.38
C GLU A 12 -0.47 0.90 4.50
N PHE A 13 -0.66 0.36 5.71
CA PHE A 13 0.26 0.63 6.82
C PHE A 13 1.68 0.21 6.43
N ASN A 14 2.64 1.14 6.47
CA ASN A 14 4.01 0.78 6.12
C ASN A 14 4.67 -0.07 7.22
N LEU A 15 5.87 -0.58 6.96
CA LEU A 15 6.59 -1.47 7.89
C LEU A 15 6.89 -0.83 9.26
N SER A 16 6.98 0.49 9.32
CA SER A 16 7.24 1.27 10.54
C SER A 16 5.96 1.78 11.22
N SER A 17 4.77 1.43 10.72
CA SER A 17 3.52 1.93 11.24
C SER A 17 3.07 1.27 12.54
N ALA A 18 1.91 1.63 13.09
CA ALA A 18 1.34 0.97 14.26
C ALA A 18 1.11 -0.54 14.00
N ASP A 19 1.18 -1.38 15.04
CA ASP A 19 0.90 -2.83 14.95
C ASP A 19 -0.58 -3.13 15.16
N LYS A 20 -1.35 -2.15 15.64
CA LYS A 20 -2.78 -2.23 15.87
C LYS A 20 -3.51 -0.98 15.39
N CYS A 21 -4.73 -1.19 14.91
CA CYS A 21 -5.69 -0.14 14.60
C CYS A 21 -7.03 -0.52 15.23
N SER A 22 -7.63 0.39 16.01
CA SER A 22 -8.87 0.13 16.77
C SER A 22 -8.82 -1.15 17.62
N GLY A 23 -7.65 -1.46 18.21
CA GLY A 23 -7.41 -2.65 19.02
C GLY A 23 -7.17 -3.95 18.25
N LEU A 24 -7.34 -3.95 16.92
CA LEU A 24 -7.11 -5.11 16.07
C LEU A 24 -5.69 -5.09 15.48
N PRO A 25 -5.02 -6.24 15.36
CA PRO A 25 -3.71 -6.32 14.73
C PRO A 25 -3.82 -5.91 13.25
N VAL A 26 -2.88 -5.08 12.79
CA VAL A 26 -2.76 -4.73 11.37
C VAL A 26 -1.63 -5.50 10.73
N ARG A 27 -1.78 -5.79 9.44
CA ARG A 27 -0.67 -6.24 8.61
C ARG A 27 -0.01 -5.01 7.98
N ARG A 28 1.31 -4.99 8.02
CA ARG A 28 2.12 -3.93 7.42
C ARG A 28 2.71 -4.42 6.11
N TYR A 29 2.89 -3.49 5.17
CA TYR A 29 3.38 -3.79 3.83
C TYR A 29 4.49 -2.82 3.44
N SER A 30 5.41 -3.30 2.60
CA SER A 30 6.25 -2.47 1.73
C SER A 30 5.73 -2.60 0.31
N THR A 31 6.16 -1.71 -0.58
CA THR A 31 5.83 -1.82 -2.01
C THR A 31 6.28 -3.17 -2.59
N ASP A 32 7.44 -3.70 -2.17
CA ASP A 32 7.94 -5.00 -2.62
C ASP A 32 7.01 -6.16 -2.21
N LEU A 33 6.50 -6.13 -0.97
CA LEU A 33 5.53 -7.13 -0.51
C LEU A 33 4.21 -7.02 -1.26
N LEU A 34 3.78 -5.80 -1.61
CA LEU A 34 2.59 -5.59 -2.44
C LEU A 34 2.81 -6.13 -3.86
N GLN A 35 3.98 -5.88 -4.45
CA GLN A 35 4.35 -6.40 -5.77
C GLN A 35 4.40 -7.94 -5.78
N GLU A 36 4.96 -8.57 -4.74
CA GLU A 36 4.96 -10.03 -4.59
C GLU A 36 3.53 -10.59 -4.53
N LYS A 37 2.61 -9.89 -3.84
CA LYS A 37 1.21 -10.31 -3.69
C LYS A 37 0.37 -10.10 -4.94
N LEU A 38 0.59 -8.99 -5.66
CA LEU A 38 -0.09 -8.70 -6.93
C LEU A 38 0.42 -9.59 -8.06
N GLY A 39 1.68 -10.03 -7.99
CA GLY A 39 2.31 -10.89 -8.98
C GLY A 39 2.66 -10.15 -10.27
N SER A 40 3.07 -10.91 -11.28
CA SER A 40 3.56 -10.38 -12.57
C SER A 40 2.47 -9.80 -13.47
N GLU A 41 1.20 -9.88 -13.08
CA GLU A 41 0.11 -9.20 -13.80
C GLU A 41 0.09 -7.68 -13.56
N PHE A 42 0.89 -7.19 -12.61
CA PHE A 42 0.96 -5.79 -12.24
C PHE A 42 2.39 -5.29 -12.26
N GLU A 43 2.57 -4.09 -12.79
CA GLU A 43 3.84 -3.36 -12.78
C GLU A 43 3.70 -2.13 -11.87
N GLN A 44 4.68 -1.93 -10.99
CA GLN A 44 4.76 -0.73 -10.16
C GLN A 44 5.06 0.49 -11.04
N VAL A 45 4.21 1.51 -10.92
CA VAL A 45 4.39 2.81 -11.59
C VAL A 45 5.15 3.77 -10.68
N THR A 46 4.74 3.87 -9.42
CA THR A 46 5.37 4.73 -8.42
C THR A 46 4.97 4.31 -7.01
N SER A 47 5.79 4.67 -6.02
CA SER A 47 5.43 4.55 -4.61
C SER A 47 6.11 5.62 -3.77
N PHE A 48 5.51 5.94 -2.62
CA PHE A 48 6.07 6.84 -1.63
C PHE A 48 5.50 6.55 -0.24
N ASP A 49 6.28 6.91 0.79
CA ASP A 49 5.80 6.91 2.16
C ASP A 49 5.09 8.22 2.49
N TYR A 50 4.05 8.13 3.31
CA TYR A 50 3.27 9.28 3.77
C TYR A 50 2.94 9.17 5.26
N ASP A 51 3.35 10.17 6.02
CA ASP A 51 3.06 10.26 7.45
C ASP A 51 1.70 10.91 7.69
N TYR A 52 0.67 10.07 7.86
CA TYR A 52 -0.65 10.55 8.23
C TYR A 52 -0.69 10.98 9.69
N ARG A 53 -1.03 12.25 9.94
CA ARG A 53 -1.23 12.78 11.29
C ARG A 53 -2.68 12.62 11.69
N MET A 54 -2.93 11.79 12.70
CA MET A 54 -4.26 11.62 13.25
C MET A 54 -4.70 12.90 13.98
N PRO A 55 -6.01 13.17 14.09
CA PRO A 55 -6.52 14.27 14.90
C PRO A 55 -6.05 14.25 16.37
N SER A 56 -5.71 13.07 16.90
CA SER A 56 -5.14 12.93 18.25
C SER A 56 -3.66 13.34 18.36
N GLY A 57 -2.98 13.67 17.26
CA GLY A 57 -1.57 14.05 17.21
C GLY A 57 -0.60 12.91 16.89
N ASP A 58 -1.07 11.67 16.96
CA ASP A 58 -0.32 10.47 16.59
C ASP A 58 0.04 10.46 15.09
N ILE A 59 1.23 9.95 14.77
CA ILE A 59 1.65 9.70 13.39
C ILE A 59 1.35 8.24 13.02
N ARG A 60 0.83 8.04 11.82
CA ARG A 60 0.62 6.74 11.19
C ARG A 60 1.30 6.78 9.82
N PRO A 61 2.51 6.21 9.70
CA PRO A 61 3.18 6.06 8.42
C PRO A 61 2.43 5.08 7.51
N TYR A 62 2.18 5.47 6.27
CA TYR A 62 1.57 4.67 5.22
C TYR A 62 2.52 4.57 4.03
N VAL A 63 2.41 3.46 3.28
CA VAL A 63 3.02 3.34 1.96
C VAL A 63 1.91 3.46 0.92
N TYR A 64 2.07 4.40 0.00
CA TYR A 64 1.23 4.54 -1.18
C TYR A 64 1.95 3.91 -2.36
N SER A 65 1.31 3.00 -3.05
CA SER A 65 1.87 2.32 -4.22
C SER A 65 0.85 2.26 -5.34
N LEU A 66 1.21 2.80 -6.50
CA LEU A 66 0.43 2.76 -7.72
C LEU A 66 0.98 1.65 -8.62
N PHE A 67 0.10 0.76 -9.05
CA PHE A 67 0.39 -0.29 -10.01
C PHE A 67 -0.51 -0.17 -11.23
N GLN A 68 -0.01 -0.61 -12.38
CA GLN A 68 -0.80 -0.80 -13.58
C GLN A 68 -0.89 -2.29 -13.89
N ARG A 69 -2.09 -2.77 -14.24
CA ARG A 69 -2.28 -4.13 -14.75
C ARG A 69 -1.75 -4.21 -16.17
N VAL A 70 -0.85 -5.15 -16.44
CA VAL A 70 -0.32 -5.37 -17.80
C VAL A 70 -1.39 -5.96 -18.73
N GLY A 71 -1.21 -5.74 -20.03
CA GLY A 71 -2.19 -6.12 -21.06
C GLY A 71 -2.11 -7.57 -21.55
N ASN A 72 -1.21 -8.40 -21.01
CA ASN A 72 -0.91 -9.75 -21.50
C ASN A 72 -2.18 -10.60 -21.71
#